data_AF-A0A9E0BAJ5-F1
#
_entry.id   AF-A0A9E0BAJ5-F1
#
_cell.length_a   1.000
_cell.length_b   1.000
_cell.length_c   1.000
_cell.angle_alpha   90.00
_cell.angle_beta   90.00
_cell.angle_gamma   90.00
#
_symmetry.space_group_name_H-M   'P 1'
#
loop_
_entity.id
_entity.type
_entity.pdbx_description
1 polymer ?
#
loop_
_entity_poly.entity_id
_entity_poly.type
_entity_poly.pdbx_seq_one_letter_code
_entity_poly.pdbx_strand_id
1 'polypeptide(L)'
;MKKIYLLTIISLLIISCEKESGPTKINGSVKDKTTNAGIENAEVGLFETDGESAFGLGGVLIDEIYSDADGKFTFDFEARKGYSYYVQA
;
A
#
# COMPACT_ATOMS: atom_id res chain seq x y z
N MET A 1 29.84 -38.35 -5.22
CA MET A 1 30.18 -37.03 -4.65
C MET A 1 29.70 -35.85 -5.51
N LYS A 2 29.88 -35.84 -6.84
CA LYS A 2 29.37 -34.75 -7.72
C LYS A 2 27.86 -34.50 -7.70
N LYS A 3 27.03 -35.53 -7.42
CA LYS A 3 25.56 -35.41 -7.40
C LYS A 3 25.00 -34.65 -6.18
N ILE A 4 25.77 -34.55 -5.09
CA ILE A 4 25.34 -33.83 -3.87
C ILE A 4 25.41 -32.32 -4.05
N TYR A 5 26.45 -31.82 -4.75
CA TYR A 5 26.60 -30.39 -5.06
C TYR A 5 25.50 -29.87 -5.99
N LEU A 6 25.02 -30.71 -6.91
CA LEU A 6 23.95 -30.32 -7.84
C LEU A 6 22.62 -30.09 -7.10
N LEU A 7 22.31 -30.93 -6.11
CA LEU A 7 21.10 -30.79 -5.28
C LEU A 7 21.13 -29.55 -4.39
N THR A 8 22.31 -29.13 -3.91
CA THR A 8 22.45 -27.94 -3.04
C THR A 8 22.31 -26.62 -3.81
N ILE A 9 22.72 -26.58 -5.08
CA ILE A 9 22.60 -25.39 -5.94
C ILE A 9 21.13 -25.17 -6.36
N ILE A 10 20.41 -26.25 -6.65
CA ILE A 10 18.99 -26.19 -7.04
C ILE A 10 18.10 -25.76 -5.87
N SER A 11 18.41 -26.18 -4.64
CA SER A 11 17.67 -25.74 -3.45
C SER A 11 17.88 -24.26 -3.09
N LEU A 12 19.00 -23.65 -3.51
CA LEU A 12 19.27 -22.22 -3.24
C LEU A 12 18.46 -21.28 -4.14
N LEU A 13 18.13 -21.73 -5.36
CA LEU A 13 17.43 -20.91 -6.37
C LEU A 13 15.93 -20.73 -6.06
N ILE A 14 15.34 -21.57 -5.21
CA ILE A 14 13.91 -21.53 -4.90
C ILE A 14 13.56 -20.53 -3.78
N ILE A 15 14.55 -19.95 -3.11
CA ILE A 15 14.34 -19.08 -1.93
C ILE A 15 14.29 -17.59 -2.32
N SER A 16 14.71 -17.20 -3.53
CA SER A 16 14.91 -15.78 -3.89
C SER A 16 13.68 -15.06 -4.47
N CYS A 17 12.48 -15.65 -4.42
CA CYS A 17 11.28 -14.98 -4.94
C CYS A 17 10.62 -14.15 -3.82
N GLU A 18 11.22 -13.02 -3.46
CA GLU A 18 10.54 -12.02 -2.64
C GLU A 18 9.70 -11.13 -3.56
N LYS A 19 8.40 -11.02 -3.26
CA LYS A 19 7.47 -10.22 -4.05
C LYS A 19 7.81 -8.73 -3.85
N GLU A 20 8.37 -8.10 -4.89
CA GLU A 20 8.80 -6.69 -4.86
C GLU A 20 7.63 -5.70 -4.81
N SER A 21 6.48 -6.09 -5.35
CA SER A 21 5.25 -5.30 -5.32
C SER A 21 4.02 -6.19 -5.44
N GLY A 22 2.85 -5.69 -5.04
CA GLY A 22 1.61 -6.43 -5.28
C GLY A 22 0.32 -5.62 -5.21
N PRO A 23 -0.74 -6.16 -5.86
CA PRO A 23 -2.05 -5.53 -5.89
C PRO A 23 -2.59 -5.43 -4.47
N THR A 24 -2.96 -4.20 -4.11
CA THR A 24 -3.40 -3.81 -2.78
C THR A 24 -4.68 -3.00 -2.90
N LYS A 25 -5.62 -3.30 -2.00
CA LYS A 25 -6.91 -2.61 -1.91
C LYS A 25 -7.07 -2.00 -0.53
N ILE A 26 -7.43 -0.72 -0.47
CA ILE A 26 -7.81 -0.03 0.76
C ILE A 26 -9.27 0.38 0.65
N ASN A 27 -10.09 -0.04 1.60
CA ASN A 27 -11.48 0.39 1.74
C ASN A 27 -11.62 1.22 3.01
N GLY A 28 -12.35 2.33 2.96
CA GLY A 28 -12.59 3.16 4.13
C GLY A 28 -13.85 4.02 4.01
N SER A 29 -14.06 4.88 5.01
CA SER A 29 -15.16 5.84 5.00
C SER A 29 -14.78 7.14 5.70
N VAL A 30 -15.12 8.28 5.11
CA VAL A 30 -15.03 9.62 5.71
C VAL A 30 -16.34 9.91 6.43
N LYS A 31 -16.26 10.27 7.72
CA LYS A 31 -17.43 10.51 8.56
C LYS A 31 -17.33 11.82 9.31
N ASP A 32 -18.47 12.49 9.44
CA ASP A 32 -18.61 13.63 10.32
C ASP A 32 -18.45 13.20 11.79
N LYS A 33 -17.57 13.88 12.52
CA LYS A 33 -17.20 13.49 13.90
C LYS A 33 -18.35 13.64 14.89
N THR A 34 -19.30 14.53 14.63
CA THR A 34 -20.40 14.85 15.56
C THR A 34 -21.60 13.94 15.33
N THR A 35 -21.94 13.66 14.07
CA THR A 35 -23.13 12.93 13.66
C THR A 35 -22.85 11.49 13.27
N ASN A 36 -21.58 11.13 13.04
CA ASN A 36 -21.15 9.84 12.49
C ASN A 36 -21.75 9.54 11.09
N ALA A 37 -22.33 10.55 10.43
CA ALA A 37 -22.83 10.45 9.06
C ALA A 37 -21.67 10.41 8.06
N GLY A 38 -21.87 9.72 6.94
CA GLY A 38 -20.93 9.74 5.82
C GLY A 38 -20.85 11.14 5.20
N ILE A 39 -19.64 11.56 4.82
CA ILE A 39 -19.43 12.81 4.09
C ILE A 39 -19.27 12.46 2.61
N GLU A 40 -20.22 12.87 1.79
CA GLU A 40 -20.17 12.76 0.32
C GLU A 40 -19.17 13.77 -0.27
N ASN A 41 -18.50 13.38 -1.36
CA ASN A 41 -17.54 14.22 -2.09
C ASN A 41 -16.40 14.77 -1.20
N ALA A 42 -16.01 14.03 -0.16
CA ALA A 42 -14.78 14.32 0.58
C ALA A 42 -13.59 13.88 -0.27
N GLU A 43 -12.63 14.78 -0.45
CA GLU A 43 -11.35 14.49 -1.09
C GLU A 43 -10.54 13.56 -0.19
N VAL A 44 -10.10 12.44 -0.72
CA VAL A 44 -9.30 11.44 -0.01
C VAL A 44 -8.02 11.22 -0.80
N GLY A 45 -6.87 11.54 -0.20
CA GLY A 45 -5.56 11.31 -0.78
C GLY A 45 -4.90 10.04 -0.24
N LEU A 46 -4.33 9.25 -1.15
CA LEU A 46 -3.44 8.13 -0.82
C LEU A 46 -1.99 8.60 -0.98
N PHE A 47 -1.22 8.47 0.09
CA PHE A 47 0.17 8.90 0.15
C PHE A 47 1.09 7.71 0.37
N GLU A 48 2.29 7.80 -0.17
CA GLU A 48 3.38 6.87 0.08
C GLU A 48 4.58 7.57 0.72
N THR A 49 5.31 6.86 1.57
CA THR A 49 6.58 7.32 2.13
C THR A 49 7.62 6.22 1.95
N ASP A 50 8.84 6.62 1.57
CA ASP A 50 9.96 5.68 1.51
C ASP A 50 10.38 5.27 2.92
N GLY A 51 10.51 3.97 3.14
CA GLY A 51 10.87 3.41 4.45
C GLY A 51 12.32 3.63 4.84
N GLU A 52 13.16 4.12 3.91
CA GLU A 52 14.59 4.37 4.12
C GLU A 52 14.91 5.83 4.45
N SER A 53 13.99 6.77 4.26
CA SER A 53 14.26 8.17 4.55
C SER A 53 14.04 8.47 6.02
N ALA A 54 15.14 8.47 6.78
CA ALA A 54 15.16 8.97 8.16
C ALA A 54 14.82 10.48 8.28
N PHE A 55 14.68 11.19 7.15
CA PHE A 55 14.48 12.64 7.08
C PHE A 55 13.36 13.05 6.08
N GLY A 56 12.48 12.12 5.71
CA GLY A 56 11.46 12.32 4.68
C GLY A 56 10.49 13.45 5.02
N LEU A 57 10.47 14.49 4.21
CA LEU A 57 9.55 15.62 4.30
C LEU A 57 8.14 15.20 3.84
N GLY A 58 7.43 14.42 4.65
CA GLY A 58 6.07 13.97 4.37
C GLY A 58 5.97 12.94 3.24
N GLY A 59 4.81 12.30 3.12
CA GLY A 59 4.54 11.36 2.02
C GLY A 59 4.26 12.07 0.70
N VAL A 60 4.46 11.37 -0.41
CA VAL A 60 4.11 11.77 -1.77
C VAL A 60 2.69 11.31 -2.07
N LEU A 61 1.83 12.20 -2.57
CA LEU A 61 0.50 11.84 -3.06
C LEU A 61 0.64 10.96 -4.31
N ILE A 62 0.03 9.77 -4.29
CA ILE A 62 0.06 8.83 -5.41
C ILE A 62 -1.30 8.61 -6.07
N ASP A 63 -2.39 8.87 -5.36
CA ASP A 63 -3.75 8.79 -5.90
C ASP A 63 -4.71 9.67 -5.06
N GLU A 64 -5.81 10.10 -5.67
CA GLU A 64 -6.84 10.95 -5.07
C GLU A 64 -8.21 10.52 -5.58
N ILE A 65 -9.16 10.35 -4.66
CA ILE A 65 -10.56 10.04 -4.99
C ILE A 65 -11.52 10.83 -4.12
N TYR A 66 -12.78 10.91 -4.57
CA TYR A 66 -13.86 11.51 -3.80
C TYR A 66 -14.76 10.41 -3.22
N SER A 67 -15.18 10.57 -1.97
CA SER A 67 -16.07 9.62 -1.30
C SER A 67 -17.49 9.64 -1.88
N ASP A 68 -18.18 8.48 -1.83
CA ASP A 68 -19.56 8.33 -2.29
C ASP A 68 -20.60 8.95 -1.32
N ALA A 69 -21.90 8.80 -1.64
CA ALA A 69 -23.00 9.32 -0.85
C ALA A 69 -23.07 8.79 0.61
N ASP A 70 -22.44 7.63 0.89
CA ASP A 70 -22.31 7.07 2.24
C ASP A 70 -20.96 7.44 2.89
N GLY A 71 -20.15 8.27 2.23
CA GLY A 71 -18.79 8.63 2.61
C GLY A 71 -17.76 7.53 2.38
N LYS A 72 -18.05 6.48 1.61
CA LYS A 72 -17.13 5.36 1.39
C LYS A 72 -16.15 5.67 0.27
N PHE A 73 -14.96 5.07 0.34
CA PHE A 73 -13.92 5.22 -0.66
C PHE A 73 -13.15 3.89 -0.84
N THR A 74 -12.55 3.69 -2.01
CA THR A 74 -11.73 2.51 -2.33
C THR A 74 -10.55 2.88 -3.21
N PHE A 75 -9.34 2.53 -2.78
CA PHE A 75 -8.14 2.57 -3.60
C PHE A 75 -7.75 1.18 -4.05
N ASP A 76 -7.35 1.05 -5.31
CA ASP A 76 -6.75 -0.15 -5.91
C ASP A 76 -5.40 0.25 -6.52
N PHE A 77 -4.30 -0.23 -5.93
CA PHE A 77 -2.95 0.18 -6.34
C PHE A 77 -1.91 -0.94 -6.17
N GLU A 78 -0.74 -0.79 -6.76
CA GLU A 78 0.39 -1.72 -6.61
C GLU A 78 1.32 -1.23 -5.49
N ALA A 79 1.20 -1.82 -4.31
CA ALA A 79 2.07 -1.49 -3.18
C ALA A 79 3.48 -1.99 -3.46
N ARG A 80 4.49 -1.15 -3.19
CA ARG A 80 5.91 -1.43 -3.37
C ARG A 80 6.55 -1.81 -2.05
N LYS A 81 7.43 -2.80 -2.09
CA LYS A 81 8.25 -3.19 -0.95
C LYS A 81 9.14 -2.01 -0.52
N GLY A 82 9.27 -1.82 0.78
CA GLY A 82 10.08 -0.73 1.35
C GLY A 82 9.37 0.63 1.40
N TYR A 83 8.10 0.70 1.00
CA TYR A 83 7.26 1.90 1.16
C TYR A 83 6.19 1.66 2.22
N SER A 84 5.81 2.72 2.92
CA SER A 84 4.61 2.75 3.76
C SER A 84 3.55 3.63 3.13
N TYR A 85 2.28 3.32 3.39
CA TYR A 85 1.13 3.97 2.76
C TYR A 85 0.18 4.49 3.83
N TYR A 86 -0.40 5.67 3.61
CA TYR A 86 -1.42 6.24 4.49
C TYR A 86 -2.46 7.02 3.70
N VAL A 87 -3.63 7.19 4.30
CA VAL A 87 -4.75 7.92 3.73
C VAL A 87 -5.02 9.17 4.54
N GLN A 88 -5.33 10.28 3.87
CA GLN A 88 -5.72 11.54 4.49
C GLN A 88 -6.96 12.10 3.79
N ALA A 89 -7.92 12.60 4.58
CA ALA A 89 -9.16 13.24 4.16
C ALA A 89 -9.46 14.42 5.09
#